data_AF-A2EHX1-F1
#
_entry.id   AF-A2EHX1-F1
#
_cell.length_a   1.000
_cell.length_b   1.000
_cell.length_c   1.000
_cell.angle_alpha   90.00
_cell.angle_beta   90.00
_cell.angle_gamma   90.00
#
_symmetry.space_group_name_H-M   'P 1'
#
loop_
_entity.id
_entity.type
_entity.pdbx_description
1 polymer ?
#
loop_
_entity_poly.entity_id
_entity_poly.type
_entity_poly.pdbx_seq_one_letter_code
_entity_poly.pdbx_strand_id
1 'polypeptide(L)'
;MSGQDVDANKFIEWRSKYKYYIDSYLALYQLKTEIEEELKSIHKMIKTELIDSKKFLPANVVKDILNIIPYNNRYTKSYLFLAKLISDDYHVTEVSNVAIVPNFLLYKEYGIKLDKSANFKEIKTDNLDIHTENSIFKAIMYNDKEKFISFTEREGLDENQKLVSNLYPDSDERYSLLELCCYHGAADCFKFLRMPLHSIKILEIYDYYCSKTLGL
;
A
#
# COMPACT_ATOMS: atom_id res chain seq x y z
N MET A 1 23.91 38.58 -9.57
CA MET A 1 23.11 37.56 -8.84
C MET A 1 21.66 38.01 -8.87
N SER A 2 20.79 37.42 -9.71
CA SER A 2 19.31 37.58 -9.62
C SER A 2 18.60 36.80 -10.75
N GLY A 3 18.64 35.46 -10.69
CA GLY A 3 17.88 34.60 -11.61
C GLY A 3 16.93 33.62 -10.91
N GLN A 4 16.89 33.61 -9.57
CA GLN A 4 16.19 32.58 -8.79
C GLN A 4 14.82 32.99 -8.22
N ASP A 5 14.47 34.28 -8.18
CA ASP A 5 13.22 34.75 -7.53
C ASP A 5 11.96 34.69 -8.40
N VAL A 6 12.10 34.63 -9.73
CA VAL A 6 10.93 34.66 -10.63
C VAL A 6 10.23 33.30 -10.71
N ASP A 7 10.92 32.22 -10.37
CA ASP A 7 10.41 30.84 -10.49
C ASP A 7 9.74 30.34 -9.19
N ALA A 8 10.26 30.73 -8.03
CA ALA A 8 9.69 30.38 -6.72
C ALA A 8 8.30 31.01 -6.50
N ASN A 9 8.10 32.25 -6.94
CA ASN A 9 6.83 32.96 -6.79
C ASN A 9 5.71 32.31 -7.62
N LYS A 10 6.01 31.85 -8.83
CA LYS A 10 5.06 31.07 -9.65
C LYS A 10 4.73 29.74 -8.96
N PHE A 11 5.72 29.00 -8.48
CA PHE A 11 5.45 27.74 -7.77
C PHE A 11 4.49 27.92 -6.59
N ILE A 12 4.71 28.95 -5.75
CA ILE A 12 3.85 29.24 -4.58
C ILE A 12 2.43 29.60 -5.01
N GLU A 13 2.28 30.40 -6.07
CA GLU A 13 0.97 30.79 -6.61
C GLU A 13 0.19 29.56 -7.11
N TRP A 14 0.84 28.70 -7.90
CA TRP A 14 0.22 27.49 -8.43
C TRP A 14 -0.13 26.48 -7.33
N ARG A 15 0.78 26.27 -6.37
CA ARG A 15 0.51 25.42 -5.21
C ARG A 15 -0.66 25.92 -4.38
N SER A 16 -0.78 27.24 -4.21
CA SER A 16 -1.91 27.85 -3.48
C SER A 16 -3.23 27.67 -4.25
N LYS A 17 -3.22 27.87 -5.57
CA LYS A 17 -4.38 27.70 -6.44
C LYS A 17 -4.92 26.26 -6.46
N TYR A 18 -4.03 25.27 -6.43
CA TYR A 18 -4.37 23.84 -6.44
C TYR A 18 -4.24 23.17 -5.08
N LYS A 19 -4.18 23.96 -4.00
CA LYS A 19 -3.98 23.46 -2.63
C LYS A 19 -4.98 22.37 -2.26
N TYR A 20 -6.26 22.58 -2.57
CA TYR A 20 -7.32 21.60 -2.31
C TYR A 20 -7.04 20.23 -2.95
N TYR A 21 -6.55 20.21 -4.19
CA TYR A 21 -6.23 18.98 -4.92
C TYR A 21 -4.99 18.33 -4.33
N ILE A 22 -3.92 19.12 -4.15
CA ILE A 22 -2.64 18.65 -3.62
C ILE A 22 -2.83 18.06 -2.23
N ASP A 23 -3.50 18.77 -1.33
CA ASP A 23 -3.68 18.33 0.06
C ASP A 23 -4.59 17.09 0.13
N SER A 24 -5.67 17.05 -0.66
CA SER A 24 -6.57 15.88 -0.68
C SER A 24 -5.85 14.62 -1.18
N TYR A 25 -5.09 14.74 -2.26
CA TYR A 25 -4.34 13.61 -2.80
C TYR A 25 -3.13 13.24 -1.93
N LEU A 26 -2.46 14.20 -1.30
CA LEU A 26 -1.43 13.89 -0.30
C LEU A 26 -2.01 13.07 0.86
N ALA A 27 -3.18 13.45 1.37
CA ALA A 27 -3.85 12.69 2.42
C ALA A 27 -4.22 11.26 1.97
N LEU A 28 -4.67 11.09 0.71
CA LEU A 28 -4.98 9.78 0.13
C LEU A 28 -3.72 8.91 -0.05
N TYR A 29 -2.64 9.45 -0.63
CA TYR A 29 -1.40 8.70 -0.85
C TYR A 29 -0.63 8.42 0.45
N GLN A 30 -0.79 9.26 1.48
CA GLN A 30 -0.14 9.08 2.79
C GLN A 30 -1.05 8.42 3.83
N LEU A 31 -2.21 7.90 3.42
CA LEU A 31 -3.16 7.22 4.29
C LEU A 31 -2.45 6.07 5.03
N LYS A 32 -2.55 6.09 6.36
CA LYS A 32 -1.92 5.10 7.24
C LYS A 32 -2.84 4.56 8.33
N THR A 33 -4.14 4.61 8.09
CA THR A 33 -5.17 4.27 9.07
C THR A 33 -6.17 3.28 8.53
N GLU A 34 -6.64 2.41 9.42
CA GLU A 34 -7.78 1.50 9.20
C GLU A 34 -8.94 1.85 10.15
N ILE A 35 -8.80 2.92 10.94
CA ILE A 35 -9.80 3.35 11.92
C ILE A 35 -10.94 4.04 11.18
N GLU A 36 -12.14 3.48 11.29
CA GLU A 36 -13.32 3.93 10.55
C GLU A 36 -13.62 5.44 10.73
N GLU A 37 -13.48 5.97 11.95
CA GLU A 37 -13.73 7.39 12.24
C GLU A 37 -12.73 8.32 11.56
N GLU A 38 -11.46 7.92 11.46
CA GLU A 38 -10.46 8.67 10.71
C GLU A 38 -10.75 8.62 9.20
N LEU A 39 -11.18 7.47 8.69
CA LEU A 39 -11.60 7.32 7.29
C LEU A 39 -12.84 8.16 6.96
N LYS A 40 -13.81 8.27 7.87
CA LYS A 40 -14.96 9.17 7.73
C LYS A 40 -14.53 10.64 7.66
N SER A 41 -13.50 11.03 8.41
CA SER A 41 -12.92 12.37 8.33
C SER A 41 -12.29 12.65 6.96
N ILE A 42 -11.49 11.71 6.45
CA ILE A 42 -10.89 11.78 5.11
C ILE A 42 -11.99 11.84 4.03
N HIS A 43 -13.03 11.01 4.16
CA HIS A 43 -14.18 11.02 3.27
C HIS A 43 -14.88 12.39 3.24
N LYS A 44 -15.15 13.00 4.41
CA LYS A 44 -15.77 14.33 4.49
C LYS A 44 -14.92 15.41 3.79
N MET A 45 -13.60 15.35 3.95
CA MET A 45 -12.68 16.25 3.26
C MET A 45 -12.78 16.05 1.74
N ILE A 46 -12.74 14.81 1.25
CA ILE A 46 -12.87 14.49 -0.18
C ILE A 46 -14.18 15.03 -0.76
N LYS A 47 -15.31 14.80 -0.06
CA LYS A 47 -16.62 15.32 -0.46
C LYS A 47 -16.59 16.82 -0.65
N THR A 48 -16.15 17.54 0.38
CA THR A 48 -16.19 19.00 0.41
C THR A 48 -15.22 19.60 -0.62
N GLU A 49 -13.97 19.13 -0.64
CA GLU A 49 -12.89 19.76 -1.38
C GLU A 49 -12.87 19.37 -2.87
N LEU A 50 -13.24 18.12 -3.20
CA LEU A 50 -13.12 17.59 -4.56
C LEU A 50 -14.48 17.51 -5.28
N ILE A 51 -15.54 17.03 -4.61
CA ILE A 51 -16.80 16.67 -5.26
C ILE A 51 -17.81 17.83 -5.20
N ASP A 52 -18.17 18.28 -3.99
CA ASP A 52 -19.19 19.30 -3.76
C ASP A 52 -18.74 20.68 -4.30
N SER A 53 -17.43 20.92 -4.35
CA SER A 53 -16.83 22.06 -5.03
C SER A 53 -16.96 22.03 -6.56
N LYS A 54 -17.56 20.96 -7.12
CA LYS A 54 -17.78 20.69 -8.55
C LYS A 54 -16.51 20.62 -9.39
N LYS A 55 -15.38 20.29 -8.76
CA LYS A 55 -14.08 20.20 -9.44
C LYS A 55 -13.84 18.82 -10.02
N PHE A 56 -14.38 17.79 -9.40
CA PHE A 56 -14.28 16.39 -9.85
C PHE A 56 -15.64 15.72 -9.86
N LEU A 57 -15.83 14.81 -10.82
CA LEU A 57 -16.97 13.90 -10.82
C LEU A 57 -16.74 12.81 -9.76
N PRO A 58 -17.77 12.41 -9.00
CA PRO A 58 -17.65 11.33 -8.00
C PRO A 58 -17.04 10.05 -8.58
N ALA A 59 -17.44 9.67 -9.80
CA ALA A 59 -16.90 8.51 -10.51
C ALA A 59 -15.39 8.59 -10.74
N ASN A 60 -14.85 9.78 -11.03
CA ASN A 60 -13.41 9.97 -11.21
C ASN A 60 -12.68 9.87 -9.87
N VAL A 61 -13.23 10.42 -8.79
CA VAL A 61 -12.64 10.30 -7.46
C VAL A 61 -12.60 8.85 -6.99
N VAL A 62 -13.68 8.09 -7.19
CA VAL A 62 -13.72 6.65 -6.89
C VAL A 62 -12.64 5.91 -7.69
N LYS A 63 -12.53 6.21 -9.00
CA LYS A 63 -11.48 5.64 -9.85
C LYS A 63 -10.09 5.93 -9.32
N ASP A 64 -9.82 7.19 -8.96
CA ASP A 64 -8.52 7.63 -8.50
C ASP A 64 -8.16 6.97 -7.17
N ILE A 65 -9.10 6.86 -6.22
CA ILE A 65 -8.91 6.12 -4.96
C ILE A 65 -8.54 4.66 -5.21
N LEU A 66 -9.26 3.98 -6.10
CA LEU A 66 -8.99 2.59 -6.44
C LEU A 66 -7.62 2.40 -7.10
N ASN A 67 -7.19 3.36 -7.93
CA ASN A 67 -5.89 3.33 -8.59
C ASN A 67 -4.71 3.60 -7.63
N ILE A 68 -4.95 4.10 -6.41
CA ILE A 68 -3.91 4.27 -5.38
C ILE A 68 -3.56 2.93 -4.72
N ILE A 69 -4.50 1.97 -4.68
CA ILE A 69 -4.34 0.70 -3.96
C ILE A 69 -3.01 -0.01 -4.29
N PRO A 70 -2.60 -0.19 -5.56
CA PRO A 70 -1.33 -0.86 -5.87
C PRO A 70 -0.09 -0.18 -5.28
N TYR A 71 -0.15 1.11 -4.96
CA TYR A 71 0.98 1.88 -4.44
C TYR A 71 0.98 2.03 -2.91
N ASN A 72 -0.11 1.63 -2.25
CA ASN A 72 -0.21 1.61 -0.79
C ASN A 72 -1.10 0.45 -0.32
N ASN A 73 -0.84 -0.76 -0.82
CA ASN A 73 -1.73 -1.91 -0.70
C ASN A 73 -1.88 -2.44 0.73
N ARG A 74 -1.02 -2.01 1.66
CA ARG A 74 -1.21 -2.25 3.10
C ARG A 74 -2.59 -1.80 3.58
N TYR A 75 -3.09 -0.68 3.06
CA TYR A 75 -4.37 -0.08 3.49
C TYR A 75 -5.48 -0.31 2.46
N THR A 76 -5.42 -1.40 1.70
CA THR A 76 -6.42 -1.75 0.67
C THR A 76 -7.86 -1.64 1.21
N LYS A 77 -8.14 -2.21 2.39
CA LYS A 77 -9.47 -2.15 3.00
C LYS A 77 -9.96 -0.73 3.23
N SER A 78 -9.08 0.15 3.70
CA SER A 78 -9.39 1.57 3.89
C SER A 78 -9.77 2.27 2.59
N TYR A 79 -9.04 2.01 1.50
CA TYR A 79 -9.36 2.59 0.19
C TYR A 79 -10.67 2.04 -0.38
N LEU A 80 -10.92 0.73 -0.24
CA LEU A 80 -12.20 0.14 -0.64
C LEU A 80 -13.37 0.74 0.14
N PHE A 81 -13.19 0.96 1.45
CA PHE A 81 -14.19 1.60 2.30
C PHE A 81 -14.48 3.05 1.85
N LEU A 82 -13.44 3.85 1.56
CA LEU A 82 -13.60 5.20 1.02
C LEU A 82 -14.32 5.19 -0.34
N ALA A 83 -13.96 4.29 -1.24
CA ALA A 83 -14.61 4.13 -2.54
C ALA A 83 -16.09 3.75 -2.39
N LYS A 84 -16.42 2.86 -1.44
CA LYS A 84 -17.79 2.50 -1.10
C LYS A 84 -18.58 3.71 -0.61
N LEU A 85 -18.05 4.46 0.37
CA LEU A 85 -18.75 5.62 0.93
C LEU A 85 -19.11 6.65 -0.15
N ILE A 86 -18.18 6.97 -1.05
CA ILE A 86 -18.44 7.91 -2.15
C ILE A 86 -19.45 7.32 -3.14
N SER A 87 -19.36 6.02 -3.42
CA SER A 87 -20.29 5.35 -4.33
C SER A 87 -21.72 5.35 -3.79
N ASP A 88 -21.88 5.13 -2.48
CA ASP A 88 -23.18 5.17 -1.81
C ASP A 88 -23.76 6.59 -1.78
N ASP A 89 -22.95 7.57 -1.35
CA ASP A 89 -23.37 8.97 -1.16
C ASP A 89 -23.76 9.67 -2.47
N TYR A 90 -23.09 9.34 -3.57
CA TYR A 90 -23.31 9.97 -4.88
C TYR A 90 -23.91 9.01 -5.93
N HIS A 91 -24.33 7.82 -5.50
CA HIS A 91 -24.93 6.79 -6.35
C HIS A 91 -24.08 6.44 -7.58
N VAL A 92 -22.77 6.30 -7.39
CA VAL A 92 -21.85 5.90 -8.47
C VAL A 92 -22.08 4.42 -8.79
N THR A 93 -22.72 4.16 -9.91
CA THR A 93 -23.08 2.80 -10.35
C THR A 93 -22.18 2.26 -11.44
N GLU A 94 -21.41 3.12 -12.11
CA GLU A 94 -20.55 2.73 -13.22
C GLU A 94 -19.32 3.64 -13.31
N VAL A 95 -18.15 3.02 -13.48
CA VAL A 95 -16.89 3.71 -13.72
C VAL A 95 -16.11 2.93 -14.78
N SER A 96 -15.80 3.59 -15.90
CA SER A 96 -15.06 2.97 -17.00
C SER A 96 -13.55 2.96 -16.77
N ASN A 97 -12.88 1.92 -17.24
CA ASN A 97 -11.41 1.78 -17.22
C ASN A 97 -10.84 1.84 -15.79
N VAL A 98 -11.49 1.15 -14.84
CA VAL A 98 -10.94 0.94 -13.50
C VAL A 98 -9.98 -0.23 -13.55
N ALA A 99 -8.86 -0.15 -12.82
CA ALA A 99 -7.93 -1.27 -12.70
C ALA A 99 -8.68 -2.54 -12.24
N ILE A 100 -8.39 -3.66 -12.91
CA ILE A 100 -9.19 -4.88 -12.78
C ILE A 100 -9.18 -5.45 -11.35
N VAL A 101 -8.03 -5.38 -10.67
CA VAL A 101 -7.85 -5.93 -9.32
C VAL A 101 -8.57 -5.09 -8.26
N PRO A 102 -8.37 -3.76 -8.15
CA PRO A 102 -9.18 -2.93 -7.25
C PRO A 102 -10.69 -3.09 -7.45
N ASN A 103 -11.16 -3.13 -8.71
CA ASN A 103 -12.59 -3.33 -9.00
C ASN A 103 -13.09 -4.71 -8.53
N PHE A 104 -12.28 -5.77 -8.72
CA PHE A 104 -12.62 -7.10 -8.21
C PHE A 104 -12.65 -7.15 -6.69
N LEU A 105 -11.69 -6.52 -6.01
CA LEU A 105 -11.65 -6.47 -4.55
C LEU A 105 -12.87 -5.73 -3.98
N LEU A 106 -13.27 -4.62 -4.60
CA LEU A 106 -14.47 -3.88 -4.22
C LEU A 106 -15.73 -4.73 -4.38
N TYR A 107 -15.83 -5.46 -5.50
CA TYR A 107 -16.93 -6.39 -5.73
C TYR A 107 -16.94 -7.54 -4.72
N LYS A 108 -15.78 -8.13 -4.40
CA LYS A 108 -15.66 -9.22 -3.44
C LYS A 108 -16.06 -8.78 -2.02
N GLU A 109 -15.65 -7.59 -1.60
CA GLU A 109 -15.88 -7.08 -0.24
C GLU A 109 -17.31 -6.54 -0.04
N TYR A 110 -17.82 -5.79 -1.04
CA TYR A 110 -19.07 -5.03 -0.89
C TYR A 110 -20.14 -5.33 -1.95
N GLY A 111 -19.87 -6.20 -2.92
CA GLY A 111 -20.79 -6.51 -4.01
C GLY A 111 -20.91 -5.43 -5.09
N ILE A 112 -20.07 -4.38 -5.03
CA ILE A 112 -20.12 -3.26 -5.97
C ILE A 112 -19.23 -3.54 -7.18
N LYS A 113 -19.84 -3.73 -8.35
CA LYS A 113 -19.12 -3.88 -9.64
C LYS A 113 -19.21 -2.58 -10.44
N LEU A 114 -18.16 -1.76 -10.41
CA LEU A 114 -18.16 -0.46 -11.08
C LEU A 114 -17.92 -0.58 -12.58
N ASP A 115 -16.90 -1.33 -13.00
CA ASP A 115 -16.70 -1.63 -14.42
C ASP A 115 -17.47 -2.88 -14.79
N LYS A 116 -18.59 -2.72 -15.51
CA LYS A 116 -19.46 -3.82 -15.93
C LYS A 116 -18.78 -4.74 -16.95
N SER A 117 -17.89 -4.18 -17.76
CA SER A 117 -17.14 -4.90 -18.81
C SER A 117 -16.03 -5.79 -18.22
N ALA A 118 -15.59 -5.52 -17.00
CA ALA A 118 -14.53 -6.28 -16.34
C ALA A 118 -14.90 -7.77 -16.21
N ASN A 119 -14.02 -8.63 -16.74
CA ASN A 119 -14.12 -10.07 -16.61
C ASN A 119 -13.24 -10.56 -15.45
N PHE A 120 -13.86 -10.82 -14.30
CA PHE A 120 -13.14 -11.27 -13.11
C PHE A 120 -12.61 -12.71 -13.19
N LYS A 121 -13.02 -13.50 -14.19
CA LYS A 121 -12.57 -14.90 -14.35
C LYS A 121 -11.08 -15.04 -14.60
N GLU A 122 -10.43 -13.98 -15.09
CA GLU A 122 -9.00 -13.98 -15.42
C GLU A 122 -8.11 -13.67 -14.20
N ILE A 123 -8.70 -13.28 -13.07
CA ILE A 123 -7.96 -12.90 -11.87
C ILE A 123 -7.60 -14.17 -11.07
N LYS A 124 -6.30 -14.47 -11.02
CA LYS A 124 -5.77 -15.52 -10.14
C LYS A 124 -5.88 -15.07 -8.68
N THR A 125 -6.83 -15.65 -7.94
CA THR A 125 -7.10 -15.30 -6.54
C THR A 125 -5.99 -15.69 -5.58
N ASP A 126 -5.20 -16.71 -5.93
CA ASP A 126 -4.13 -17.26 -5.07
C ASP A 126 -3.04 -16.20 -4.76
N ASN A 127 -2.88 -15.21 -5.64
CA ASN A 127 -1.91 -14.13 -5.49
C ASN A 127 -2.47 -12.88 -4.77
N LEU A 128 -3.75 -12.89 -4.39
CA LEU A 128 -4.42 -11.78 -3.69
C LEU A 128 -4.43 -11.97 -2.17
N ASP A 129 -4.04 -13.14 -1.67
CA ASP A 129 -4.03 -13.45 -0.24
C ASP A 129 -2.63 -13.33 0.40
N ILE A 130 -1.85 -12.34 -0.07
CA ILE A 130 -0.55 -12.00 0.52
C ILE A 130 -0.66 -11.57 1.99
N HIS A 131 -1.87 -11.24 2.44
CA HIS A 131 -2.21 -10.83 3.80
C HIS A 131 -2.49 -12.02 4.75
N THR A 132 -2.36 -13.27 4.27
CA THR A 132 -2.44 -14.48 5.10
C THR A 132 -1.62 -14.32 6.38
N GLU A 133 -2.22 -14.69 7.52
CA GLU A 133 -1.76 -14.28 8.85
C GLU A 133 -0.33 -14.69 9.22
N ASN A 134 0.30 -15.60 8.48
CA ASN A 134 1.62 -16.15 8.76
C ASN A 134 2.52 -16.23 7.52
N SER A 135 2.65 -15.14 6.75
CA SER A 135 3.60 -15.07 5.62
C SER A 135 4.78 -14.13 5.90
N ILE A 136 5.93 -14.41 5.27
CA ILE A 136 7.08 -13.49 5.27
C ILE A 136 6.73 -12.13 4.65
N PHE A 137 5.81 -12.12 3.68
CA PHE A 137 5.33 -10.88 3.06
C PHE A 137 4.55 -10.01 4.04
N LYS A 138 3.76 -10.62 4.93
CA LYS A 138 3.08 -9.90 6.02
C LYS A 138 4.09 -9.33 7.02
N ALA A 139 5.13 -10.09 7.36
CA ALA A 139 6.21 -9.60 8.22
C ALA A 139 6.90 -8.36 7.59
N ILE A 140 7.24 -8.40 6.31
CA ILE A 140 7.76 -7.23 5.58
C ILE A 140 6.75 -6.09 5.60
N MET A 141 5.50 -6.37 5.26
CA MET A 141 4.44 -5.36 5.17
C MET A 141 4.28 -4.55 6.45
N TYR A 142 4.46 -5.16 7.63
CA TYR A 142 4.38 -4.46 8.92
C TYR A 142 5.73 -4.16 9.56
N ASN A 143 6.84 -4.38 8.85
CA ASN A 143 8.21 -4.28 9.36
C ASN A 143 8.43 -5.08 10.67
N ASP A 144 7.79 -6.25 10.77
CA ASP A 144 7.87 -7.15 11.92
C ASP A 144 9.14 -8.00 11.81
N LYS A 145 10.25 -7.45 12.32
CA LYS A 145 11.58 -8.06 12.27
C LYS A 145 11.61 -9.44 12.93
N GLU A 146 10.97 -9.62 14.09
CA GLU A 146 11.02 -10.88 14.84
C GLU A 146 10.32 -12.01 14.07
N LYS A 147 9.12 -11.73 13.52
CA LYS A 147 8.46 -12.70 12.63
C LYS A 147 9.29 -12.95 11.38
N PHE A 148 9.85 -11.90 10.79
CA PHE A 148 10.70 -12.03 9.61
C PHE A 148 11.86 -13.01 9.87
N ILE A 149 12.59 -12.83 10.97
CA ILE A 149 13.69 -13.71 11.39
C ILE A 149 13.20 -15.15 11.55
N SER A 150 12.06 -15.34 12.22
CA SER A 150 11.48 -16.68 12.42
C SER A 150 11.13 -17.41 11.11
N PHE A 151 10.91 -16.68 10.00
CA PHE A 151 10.73 -17.27 8.67
C PHE A 151 12.08 -17.59 8.01
N THR A 152 13.12 -16.81 8.30
CA THR A 152 14.46 -17.03 7.73
C THR A 152 15.24 -18.15 8.41
N GLU A 153 14.97 -18.41 9.69
CA GLU A 153 15.62 -19.48 10.48
C GLU A 153 15.01 -20.87 10.25
N ARG A 154 13.78 -20.93 9.73
CA ARG A 154 13.19 -22.20 9.28
C ARG A 154 13.97 -22.67 8.06
N GLU A 155 14.53 -23.88 8.09
CA GLU A 155 15.18 -24.50 6.93
C GLU A 155 14.23 -24.41 5.72
N GLY A 156 14.61 -23.62 4.71
CA GLY A 156 13.82 -23.46 3.48
C GLY A 156 13.55 -22.04 2.99
N LEU A 157 14.12 -20.99 3.59
CA LEU A 157 14.07 -19.67 2.96
C LEU A 157 14.90 -19.66 1.66
N ASP A 158 14.21 -19.55 0.52
CA ASP A 158 14.84 -19.26 -0.75
C ASP A 158 15.15 -17.76 -0.83
N GLU A 159 16.43 -17.39 -0.76
CA GLU A 159 16.89 -15.99 -0.90
C GLU A 159 16.52 -15.38 -2.27
N ASN A 160 16.26 -16.22 -3.27
CA ASN A 160 15.83 -15.82 -4.60
C ASN A 160 14.30 -15.86 -4.74
N GLN A 161 13.56 -16.05 -3.64
CA GLN A 161 12.12 -16.04 -3.64
C GLN A 161 11.61 -14.69 -4.19
N LYS A 162 10.81 -14.78 -5.24
CA LYS A 162 10.12 -13.64 -5.84
C LYS A 162 8.61 -13.76 -5.69
N LEU A 163 7.96 -12.66 -5.35
CA LEU A 163 6.51 -12.55 -5.28
C LEU A 163 5.93 -12.15 -6.63
N VAL A 164 4.99 -12.95 -7.13
CA VAL A 164 4.07 -12.56 -8.20
C VAL A 164 2.76 -12.17 -7.54
N SER A 165 2.38 -10.89 -7.61
CA SER A 165 1.08 -10.46 -7.09
C SER A 165 0.55 -9.26 -7.85
N ASN A 166 -0.72 -9.35 -8.23
CA ASN A 166 -1.43 -8.27 -8.92
C ASN A 166 -1.91 -7.17 -7.94
N LEU A 167 -1.52 -7.26 -6.66
CA LEU A 167 -1.77 -6.22 -5.65
C LEU A 167 -0.68 -5.14 -5.64
N TYR A 168 0.42 -5.36 -6.37
CA TYR A 168 1.50 -4.41 -6.54
C TYR A 168 1.45 -3.85 -7.97
N PRO A 169 2.18 -2.76 -8.28
CA PRO A 169 2.30 -2.29 -9.64
C PRO A 169 2.84 -3.39 -10.57
N ASP A 170 2.52 -3.32 -11.86
CA ASP A 170 3.02 -4.32 -12.80
C ASP A 170 4.56 -4.27 -12.86
N SER A 171 5.18 -5.44 -12.74
CA SER A 171 6.62 -5.64 -12.84
C SER A 171 6.91 -6.91 -13.65
N ASP A 172 7.70 -6.78 -14.72
CA ASP A 172 8.15 -7.90 -15.54
C ASP A 172 9.04 -8.87 -14.75
N GLU A 173 9.73 -8.37 -13.72
CA GLU A 173 10.76 -9.11 -12.99
C GLU A 173 10.28 -9.73 -11.68
N ARG A 174 8.99 -9.55 -11.34
CA ARG A 174 8.40 -9.92 -10.03
C ARG A 174 9.07 -9.13 -8.89
N TYR A 175 8.63 -9.32 -7.64
CA TYR A 175 9.19 -8.59 -6.49
C TYR A 175 10.06 -9.47 -5.59
N SER A 176 11.34 -9.12 -5.45
CA SER A 176 12.23 -9.69 -4.43
C SER A 176 11.86 -9.22 -3.02
N LEU A 177 12.35 -9.91 -1.99
CA LEU A 177 12.15 -9.50 -0.59
C LEU A 177 12.70 -8.10 -0.29
N LEU A 178 13.82 -7.72 -0.91
CA LEU A 178 14.40 -6.38 -0.77
C LEU A 178 13.50 -5.29 -1.39
N GLU A 179 12.97 -5.52 -2.59
CA GLU A 179 12.04 -4.58 -3.24
C GLU A 179 10.75 -4.43 -2.44
N LEU A 180 10.23 -5.53 -1.88
CA LEU A 180 9.06 -5.47 -0.99
C LEU A 180 9.37 -4.67 0.28
N CYS A 181 10.58 -4.81 0.84
CA CYS A 181 10.98 -3.98 1.98
C CYS A 181 11.02 -2.49 1.61
N CYS A 182 11.55 -2.13 0.44
CA CYS A 182 11.55 -0.76 -0.05
C CYS A 182 10.13 -0.23 -0.27
N TYR A 183 9.26 -1.01 -0.91
CA TYR A 183 7.86 -0.67 -1.14
C TYR A 183 7.11 -0.38 0.16
N HIS A 184 7.27 -1.25 1.17
CA HIS A 184 6.56 -1.13 2.44
C HIS A 184 7.25 -0.19 3.46
N GLY A 185 8.45 0.30 3.16
CA GLY A 185 9.27 1.02 4.13
C GLY A 185 9.72 0.16 5.32
N ALA A 186 9.93 -1.14 5.09
CA ALA A 186 10.31 -2.12 6.10
C ALA A 186 11.81 -2.06 6.42
N ALA A 187 12.23 -0.98 7.08
CA ALA A 187 13.64 -0.67 7.29
C ALA A 187 14.39 -1.76 8.08
N ASP A 188 13.75 -2.44 9.02
CA ASP A 188 14.43 -3.43 9.87
C ASP A 188 14.56 -4.78 9.16
N CYS A 189 13.53 -5.20 8.42
CA CYS A 189 13.60 -6.35 7.53
C CYS A 189 14.65 -6.13 6.43
N PHE A 190 14.71 -4.94 5.85
CA PHE A 190 15.71 -4.56 4.84
C PHE A 190 17.13 -4.65 5.40
N LYS A 191 17.38 -4.06 6.58
CA LYS A 191 18.70 -4.12 7.22
C LYS A 191 19.12 -5.56 7.48
N PHE A 192 18.20 -6.40 7.96
CA PHE A 192 18.46 -7.81 8.21
C PHE A 192 18.88 -8.55 6.92
N LEU A 193 18.15 -8.38 5.81
CA LEU A 193 18.50 -8.98 4.52
C LEU A 193 19.85 -8.52 3.96
N ARG A 194 20.33 -7.33 4.36
CA ARG A 194 21.63 -6.78 3.95
C ARG A 194 22.77 -7.18 4.87
N MET A 195 22.51 -7.82 6.01
CA MET A 195 23.56 -8.30 6.88
C MET A 195 24.29 -9.47 6.18
N PRO A 196 25.64 -9.50 6.21
CA PRO A 196 26.38 -10.65 5.73
C PRO A 196 25.91 -11.89 6.49
N LEU A 197 25.60 -12.98 5.79
CA LEU A 197 25.23 -14.28 6.37
C LEU A 197 26.20 -14.75 7.49
N HIS A 198 27.46 -14.30 7.45
CA HIS A 198 28.46 -14.55 8.48
C HIS A 198 28.18 -13.88 9.83
N SER A 199 27.49 -12.74 9.87
CA SER A 199 27.16 -12.00 11.10
C SER A 199 26.00 -12.61 11.87
N ILE A 200 25.09 -13.31 11.19
CA ILE A 200 23.93 -13.98 11.81
C ILE A 200 24.39 -15.20 12.62
N LYS A 201 25.28 -16.03 12.04
CA LYS A 201 25.90 -17.16 12.77
C LYS A 201 26.72 -16.70 13.99
N ILE A 202 27.33 -15.52 13.94
CA ILE A 202 28.11 -14.98 15.07
C ILE A 202 27.19 -14.58 16.23
N LEU A 203 26.00 -14.04 15.97
CA LEU A 203 25.03 -13.71 17.02
C LEU A 203 24.46 -14.95 17.69
N GLU A 204 24.11 -15.99 16.93
CA GLU A 204 23.69 -17.29 17.50
C GLU A 204 24.78 -17.92 18.37
N ILE A 205 26.03 -17.83 17.93
CA ILE A 205 27.19 -18.29 18.71
C ILE A 205 27.33 -17.44 19.98
N TYR A 206 27.20 -16.12 19.89
CA TYR A 206 27.34 -15.21 21.02
C TYR A 206 26.23 -15.41 22.07
N ASP A 207 24.97 -15.60 21.64
CA ASP A 207 23.83 -15.88 22.52
C ASP A 207 23.89 -17.29 23.12
N TYR A 208 24.37 -18.28 22.35
CA TYR A 208 24.66 -19.62 22.88
C TYR A 208 25.77 -19.59 23.95
N TYR A 209 26.81 -18.78 23.77
CA TYR A 209 27.85 -18.63 24.79
C TYR A 209 27.36 -17.80 25.98
N CYS A 210 26.63 -16.71 25.79
CA CYS A 210 26.06 -15.91 26.88
C CYS A 210 25.07 -16.73 27.74
N SER A 211 24.20 -17.54 27.14
CA SER A 211 23.26 -18.41 27.88
C SER A 211 23.98 -19.50 28.69
N LYS A 212 25.08 -20.07 28.17
CA LYS A 212 25.92 -21.01 28.93
C LYS A 212 26.76 -20.37 30.03
N THR A 213 27.09 -19.08 29.90
CA THR A 213 27.99 -18.39 30.85
C THR A 213 27.21 -17.70 31.99
N LEU A 214 25.93 -17.36 31.79
CA LEU A 214 25.09 -16.68 32.78
C LEU A 214 24.23 -17.60 33.67
N GLY A 215 24.14 -18.90 33.38
CA GLY A 215 23.61 -19.91 34.31
C GLY A 215 22.29 -19.54 35.01
N LEU A 216 21.26 -19.21 34.24
CA LEU A 216 19.86 -19.22 34.69
C LEU A 216 19.14 -20.42 34.07
#